data_AF-A0A445ES75-F1
#
_entry.id   AF-A0A445ES75-F1
#
_cell.length_a   1.000
_cell.length_b   1.000
_cell.length_c   1.000
_cell.angle_alpha   90.00
_cell.angle_beta   90.00
_cell.angle_gamma   90.00
#
_symmetry.space_group_name_H-M   'P 1'
#
loop_
_entity.id
_entity.type
_entity.pdbx_description
1 polymer ?
#
loop_
_entity_poly.entity_id
_entity_poly.type
_entity_poly.pdbx_seq_one_letter_code
_entity_poly.pdbx_strand_id
1 'polypeptide(L)'
;MKFAISWSVLSALNLYIFVLMIESIGKTNRTRVLSRSNLVKAYNEWLHPFRTLVSGIMTENKDDYNQLAVDIVCTLNPLELLLSHCIELVEEKLKQSTT
;
A
#
# COMPACT_ATOMS: atom_id res chain seq x y z
N MET A 1 -13.34 8.12 16.27
CA MET A 1 -13.47 6.85 15.52
C MET A 1 -12.89 6.93 14.11
N LYS A 2 -13.11 8.00 13.32
CA LYS A 2 -12.59 8.15 11.93
C LYS A 2 -11.06 8.05 11.78
N PHE A 3 -10.28 8.56 12.75
CA PHE A 3 -8.81 8.44 12.71
C PHE A 3 -8.29 7.00 12.90
N ALA A 4 -9.03 6.14 13.61
CA ALA A 4 -8.57 4.78 13.94
C ALA A 4 -8.46 3.86 12.70
N ILE A 5 -9.31 4.07 11.69
CA ILE A 5 -9.30 3.28 10.46
C ILE A 5 -8.02 3.53 9.66
N SER A 6 -7.56 4.79 9.59
CA SER A 6 -6.30 5.13 8.90
C SER A 6 -5.10 4.43 9.54
N TRP A 7 -5.01 4.42 10.87
CA TRP A 7 -3.91 3.73 11.59
C TRP A 7 -3.89 2.23 11.32
N SER A 8 -5.05 1.57 11.37
CA SER A 8 -5.13 0.12 11.10
C SER A 8 -4.70 -0.23 9.68
N VAL A 9 -5.09 0.58 8.69
CA VAL A 9 -4.66 0.42 7.30
C VAL A 9 -3.16 0.64 7.16
N LEU A 10 -2.63 1.70 7.78
CA LEU A 10 -1.20 2.01 7.76
C LEU A 10 -0.38 0.87 8.40
N SER A 11 -0.85 0.33 9.52
CA SER A 11 -0.24 -0.82 10.19
C SER A 11 -0.27 -2.07 9.31
N ALA A 12 -1.37 -2.34 8.60
CA ALA A 12 -1.48 -3.49 7.70
C ALA A 12 -0.48 -3.39 6.53
N LEU A 13 -0.38 -2.22 5.90
CA LEU A 13 0.61 -1.97 4.83
C LEU A 13 2.04 -2.10 5.34
N ASN A 14 2.35 -1.51 6.50
CA ASN A 14 3.67 -1.62 7.12
C ASN A 14 4.04 -3.08 7.44
N LEU A 15 3.10 -3.86 7.97
CA LEU A 15 3.32 -5.28 8.24
C LEU A 15 3.59 -6.06 6.95
N TYR A 16 2.84 -5.79 5.89
CA TYR A 16 3.04 -6.43 4.59
C TYR A 16 4.42 -6.11 4.00
N ILE A 17 4.83 -4.84 4.01
CA ILE A 17 6.17 -4.40 3.58
C ILE A 17 7.26 -5.06 4.43
N PHE A 18 7.09 -5.10 5.75
CA PHE A 18 8.04 -5.77 6.65
C PHE A 18 8.21 -7.25 6.31
N VAL A 19 7.10 -7.97 6.13
CA VAL A 19 7.12 -9.40 5.78
C VAL A 19 7.78 -9.63 4.41
N LEU A 20 7.47 -8.79 3.42
CA LEU A 20 8.13 -8.82 2.10
C LEU A 20 9.64 -8.63 2.21
N MET A 21 10.08 -7.63 2.99
CA MET A 21 11.50 -7.32 3.17
C MET A 21 12.23 -8.45 3.89
N ILE A 22 11.69 -8.97 4.99
CA ILE A 22 12.33 -10.03 5.78
C ILE A 22 12.49 -11.31 4.95
N GLU A 23 11.46 -11.74 4.22
CA GLU A 23 11.55 -12.91 3.34
C GLU A 23 12.55 -12.68 2.22
N SER A 24 12.60 -11.45 1.66
CA SER A 24 13.56 -11.11 0.61
C SER A 24 15.00 -11.10 1.11
N ILE A 25 15.27 -10.54 2.29
CA ILE A 25 16.61 -10.51 2.91
C ILE A 25 17.05 -11.92 3.26
N GLY A 26 16.15 -12.72 3.84
CA GLY A 26 16.41 -14.11 4.18
C GLY A 26 16.59 -15.02 2.98
N LYS A 27 16.25 -14.56 1.76
CA LYS A 27 16.11 -15.40 0.55
C LYS A 27 15.20 -16.61 0.82
N THR A 28 14.19 -16.42 1.65
CA THR A 28 13.21 -17.44 1.99
C THR A 28 11.87 -17.08 1.37
N ASN A 29 10.95 -18.05 1.34
CA ASN A 29 9.55 -17.78 0.99
C ASN A 29 8.62 -18.60 1.88
N ARG A 30 8.90 -18.64 3.20
CA ARG A 30 8.19 -19.52 4.14
C ARG A 30 6.71 -19.15 4.27
N THR A 31 6.43 -17.86 4.25
CA THR A 31 5.07 -17.28 4.25
C THR A 31 4.41 -17.30 2.87
N ARG A 32 5.13 -17.69 1.82
CA ARG A 32 4.71 -17.63 0.40
C ARG A 32 4.43 -16.22 -0.12
N VAL A 33 4.75 -15.17 0.65
CA VAL A 33 4.49 -13.76 0.29
C VAL A 33 5.19 -13.34 -1.01
N LEU A 34 6.38 -13.91 -1.28
CA LEU A 34 7.17 -13.64 -2.49
C LEU A 34 6.80 -14.55 -3.66
N SER A 35 5.83 -15.47 -3.49
CA SER A 35 5.39 -16.29 -4.63
C SER A 35 4.73 -15.40 -5.69
N ARG A 36 5.07 -15.63 -6.96
CA ARG A 36 4.56 -14.84 -8.08
C ARG A 36 3.03 -14.73 -8.08
N SER A 37 2.33 -15.84 -7.80
CA SER A 37 0.86 -15.85 -7.72
C SER A 37 0.33 -14.90 -6.63
N ASN A 38 0.97 -14.87 -5.46
CA ASN A 38 0.54 -14.02 -4.35
C ASN A 38 0.87 -12.55 -4.61
N LEU A 39 2.03 -12.26 -5.21
CA LEU A 39 2.41 -10.90 -5.61
C LEU A 39 1.46 -10.34 -6.68
N VAL A 40 1.15 -11.12 -7.72
CA VAL A 40 0.18 -10.73 -8.77
C VAL A 40 -1.19 -10.50 -8.16
N LYS A 41 -1.63 -11.38 -7.24
CA LYS A 41 -2.91 -11.24 -6.56
C LYS A 41 -2.96 -9.97 -5.70
N ALA A 42 -1.94 -9.75 -4.87
CA ALA A 42 -1.85 -8.57 -4.02
C ALA A 42 -1.84 -7.27 -4.84
N TYR A 43 -1.08 -7.23 -5.94
CA TYR A 43 -1.03 -6.08 -6.83
C TYR A 43 -2.39 -5.78 -7.48
N ASN A 44 -2.98 -6.76 -8.16
CA ASN A 44 -4.18 -6.55 -8.97
C ASN A 44 -5.46 -6.41 -8.15
N GLU A 45 -5.60 -7.21 -7.07
CA GLU A 45 -6.85 -7.22 -6.31
C GLU A 45 -6.85 -6.19 -5.18
N TRP A 46 -5.68 -5.85 -4.62
CA TRP A 46 -5.61 -5.02 -3.39
C TRP A 46 -4.91 -3.69 -3.63
N LEU A 47 -3.62 -3.70 -4.01
CA LEU A 47 -2.82 -2.48 -4.03
C LEU A 47 -3.23 -1.51 -5.13
N HIS A 48 -3.44 -2.00 -6.35
CA HIS A 48 -3.81 -1.15 -7.48
C HIS A 48 -5.19 -0.52 -7.30
N PRO A 49 -6.27 -1.27 -6.97
CA PRO A 49 -7.57 -0.68 -6.67
C PRO A 49 -7.51 0.30 -5.50
N PHE A 50 -6.71 -0.01 -4.49
CA PHE A 50 -6.58 0.86 -3.32
C PHE A 50 -5.89 2.20 -3.67
N ARG A 51 -4.90 2.19 -4.57
CA ARG A 51 -4.25 3.41 -5.06
C ARG A 51 -5.25 4.29 -5.80
N THR A 52 -6.07 3.69 -6.67
CA THR A 52 -7.12 4.40 -7.39
C THR A 52 -8.10 5.05 -6.42
N LEU A 53 -8.53 4.34 -5.38
CA LEU A 53 -9.43 4.87 -4.36
C LEU A 53 -8.82 6.04 -3.58
N VAL A 54 -7.61 5.88 -3.04
CA VAL A 54 -6.94 6.92 -2.25
C VAL A 54 -6.67 8.16 -3.10
N SER A 55 -6.18 8.00 -4.32
CA SER A 55 -5.91 9.09 -5.25
C SER A 55 -7.20 9.81 -5.69
N GLY A 56 -8.29 9.07 -5.89
CA GLY A 56 -9.61 9.63 -6.17
C GLY A 56 -10.10 10.54 -5.04
N ILE A 57 -10.08 10.04 -3.80
CA ILE A 57 -10.50 10.82 -2.62
C ILE A 57 -9.60 12.06 -2.45
N MET A 58 -8.29 11.91 -2.59
CA MET A 58 -7.38 13.05 -2.51
C MET A 58 -7.67 14.10 -3.58
N THR A 59 -7.92 13.70 -4.82
CA THR A 59 -8.22 14.61 -5.92
C THR A 59 -9.53 15.36 -5.67
N GLU A 60 -10.57 14.66 -5.20
CA GLU A 60 -11.86 15.26 -4.85
C GLU A 60 -11.75 16.31 -3.73
N ASN A 61 -10.79 16.16 -2.81
CA ASN A 61 -10.64 17.03 -1.63
C ASN A 61 -9.49 18.05 -1.78
N LYS A 62 -8.76 18.05 -2.89
CA LYS A 62 -7.51 18.81 -3.04
C LYS A 62 -7.70 20.34 -3.02
N ASP A 63 -8.76 20.80 -3.67
CA ASP A 63 -9.06 22.23 -3.84
C ASP A 63 -10.14 22.73 -2.86
N ASP A 64 -10.66 21.83 -2.01
CA ASP A 64 -11.61 22.17 -0.96
C ASP A 64 -10.85 22.53 0.32
N TYR A 65 -10.93 23.79 0.72
CA TYR A 65 -10.24 24.31 1.91
C TYR A 65 -11.08 24.21 3.19
N ASN A 66 -12.22 23.53 3.17
CA ASN A 66 -12.95 23.27 4.39
C ASN A 66 -12.13 22.34 5.31
N GLN A 67 -12.35 22.46 6.63
CA GLN A 67 -11.59 21.71 7.63
C GLN A 67 -11.63 20.20 7.41
N LEU A 68 -12.78 19.68 6.93
CA LEU A 68 -12.97 18.25 6.70
C LEU A 68 -12.09 17.75 5.54
N ALA A 69 -12.02 18.48 4.43
CA ALA A 69 -11.20 18.16 3.28
C ALA A 69 -9.70 18.20 3.64
N VAL A 70 -9.28 19.21 4.39
CA VAL A 70 -7.91 19.31 4.93
C VAL A 70 -7.59 18.10 5.83
N ASP A 71 -8.48 17.75 6.76
CA ASP A 71 -8.29 16.60 7.66
C ASP A 71 -8.19 15.28 6.87
N ILE A 72 -8.99 15.12 5.82
CA ILE A 72 -8.96 13.94 4.93
C ILE A 72 -7.62 13.88 4.20
N VAL A 73 -7.19 14.95 3.55
CA VAL A 73 -5.92 15.00 2.82
C VAL A 73 -4.74 14.72 3.76
N CYS A 74 -4.69 15.35 4.93
CA CYS A 74 -3.65 15.10 5.94
C CYS A 74 -3.64 13.64 6.42
N THR A 75 -4.81 13.01 6.55
CA THR A 75 -4.93 11.61 6.96
C THR A 75 -4.50 10.64 5.87
N LEU A 76 -4.80 10.95 4.60
CA LEU A 76 -4.51 10.08 3.46
C LEU A 76 -3.09 10.25 2.90
N ASN A 77 -2.44 11.39 3.12
CA ASN A 77 -1.08 11.65 2.63
C ASN A 77 -0.04 10.61 3.05
N PRO A 78 0.09 10.23 4.35
CA PRO A 78 1.01 9.17 4.73
C PRO A 78 0.64 7.81 4.12
N LEU A 79 -0.67 7.58 3.89
CA LEU A 79 -1.17 6.35 3.30
C LEU A 79 -0.83 6.25 1.81
N GLU A 80 -1.00 7.33 1.05
CA GLU A 80 -0.65 7.38 -0.37
C GLU A 80 0.85 7.13 -0.59
N LEU A 81 1.69 7.73 0.24
CA LEU A 81 3.14 7.53 0.21
C LEU A 81 3.51 6.05 0.47
N LEU A 82 2.96 5.47 1.54
CA LEU A 82 3.25 4.09 1.92
C LEU A 82 2.73 3.09 0.89
N LEU A 83 1.55 3.34 0.33
CA LEU A 83 0.96 2.51 -0.70
C LEU A 83 1.79 2.54 -1.99
N SER A 84 2.29 3.71 -2.38
CA SER A 84 3.17 3.85 -3.55
C SER A 84 4.46 3.07 -3.38
N HIS A 85 5.09 3.16 -2.20
CA HIS A 85 6.29 2.37 -1.88
C HIS A 85 6.00 0.86 -1.88
N CYS A 86 4.85 0.45 -1.31
CA CYS A 86 4.44 -0.95 -1.31
C CYS A 86 4.28 -1.51 -2.73
N ILE A 87 3.70 -0.72 -3.63
CA ILE A 87 3.50 -1.08 -5.04
C ILE A 87 4.84 -1.25 -5.74
N GLU A 88 5.74 -0.28 -5.60
CA GLU A 88 7.08 -0.32 -6.19
C GLU A 88 7.83 -1.59 -5.77
N LEU A 89 7.83 -1.90 -4.46
CA LEU A 89 8.46 -3.10 -3.93
C LEU A 89 7.86 -4.37 -4.54
N VAL A 90 6.54 -4.47 -4.66
CA VAL A 90 5.88 -5.64 -5.26
C VAL A 90 6.24 -5.79 -6.74
N GLU A 91 6.26 -4.69 -7.50
CA GLU A 91 6.66 -4.69 -8.91
C GLU A 91 8.12 -5.14 -9.10
N GLU A 92 9.04 -4.69 -8.22
CA GLU A 92 10.42 -5.15 -8.20
C GLU A 92 10.51 -6.67 -7.97
N LYS A 93 9.76 -7.21 -6.99
CA LYS A 93 9.76 -8.66 -6.72
C LYS A 93 9.16 -9.45 -7.88
N LEU A 94 8.14 -8.93 -8.55
CA LEU A 94 7.57 -9.55 -9.75
C LEU A 94 8.58 -9.61 -10.90
N LYS A 95 9.33 -8.53 -11.14
CA LYS A 95 10.40 -8.49 -12.14
C LYS A 95 11.48 -9.54 -11.84
N GLN A 96 11.90 -9.66 -10.57
CA GLN A 96 12.88 -10.66 -10.13
C GLN A 96 12.39 -12.11 -10.27
N SER A 97 11.08 -12.35 -10.19
CA SER A 97 10.50 -13.70 -10.31
C SER A 97 10.41 -14.25 -11.75
N THR A 98 10.71 -13.42 -12.75
CA THR A 98 10.61 -13.79 -14.19
C THR A 98 11.96 -14.22 -14.77
N THR A 99 13.05 -14.09 -14.01
CA THR A 99 14.42 -14.49 -14.35
C THR A 99 14.76 -15.81 -13.67
#